data_AF-A0AAE1SQB5-F1
#
_entry.id   AF-A0AAE1SQB5-F1
#
_cell.length_a   1.000
_cell.length_b   1.000
_cell.length_c   1.000
_cell.angle_alpha   90.00
_cell.angle_beta   90.00
_cell.angle_gamma   90.00
#
_symmetry.space_group_name_H-M   'P 1'
#
loop_
_entity.id
_entity.type
_entity.pdbx_description
1 polymer ?
#
loop_
_entity_poly.entity_id
_entity_poly.type
_entity_poly.pdbx_seq_one_letter_code
_entity_poly.pdbx_strand_id
1 'polypeptide(L)'
;MSAIVCGIENTSSVLNILPADGAEWVELFVREMMSATSTDDARARATRVLESLAKSISAGARAEAAQKFQKEQKEMILRDNAILKRAVSIQHERQKEYNDRNQEVQQLKQLIVQYQEQLRTLEANNYSLKMQLQQAQQCNSIPGRFHPDIF
;
A
#
# COMPACT_ATOMS: atom_id res chain seq x y z
N MET A 1 -32.46 21.57 11.15
CA MET A 1 -33.66 20.96 10.54
C MET A 1 -33.74 19.52 11.02
N SER A 2 -34.89 19.19 11.61
CA SER A 2 -35.40 17.93 12.17
C SER A 2 -34.47 16.76 12.44
N ALA A 3 -34.37 16.46 13.73
CA ALA A 3 -34.21 15.11 14.26
C ALA A 3 -35.44 14.24 13.92
N ILE A 4 -35.22 13.02 13.47
CA ILE A 4 -36.18 11.92 13.55
C ILE A 4 -35.50 10.83 14.38
N VAL A 5 -35.73 10.90 15.68
CA VAL A 5 -35.52 9.77 16.60
C VAL A 5 -36.66 8.81 16.32
N CYS A 6 -36.36 7.72 15.59
CA CYS A 6 -37.31 6.62 15.46
C CYS A 6 -37.23 5.80 16.75
N GLY A 7 -38.37 5.70 17.45
CA GLY A 7 -38.51 5.03 18.73
C GLY A 7 -38.11 3.56 18.64
N ILE A 8 -37.07 3.20 19.39
CA ILE A 8 -36.85 1.82 19.78
C ILE A 8 -37.83 1.55 20.92
N GLU A 9 -39.00 1.05 20.57
CA GLU A 9 -39.91 0.50 21.55
C GLU A 9 -39.22 -0.66 22.28
N ASN A 10 -39.19 -0.48 23.59
CA ASN A 10 -38.58 -1.32 24.60
C ASN A 10 -39.19 -2.73 24.59
N THR A 11 -38.62 -3.65 23.80
CA THR A 11 -38.85 -5.10 23.90
C THR A 11 -37.79 -5.79 24.76
N SER A 12 -37.14 -5.03 25.67
CA SER A 12 -36.01 -5.49 26.47
C SER A 12 -36.40 -6.37 27.67
N SER A 13 -37.68 -6.69 27.87
CA SER A 13 -38.16 -7.41 29.07
C SER A 13 -38.45 -8.90 28.87
N VAL A 14 -38.21 -9.49 27.69
CA VAL A 14 -38.44 -10.94 27.44
C VAL A 14 -37.14 -11.72 27.12
N LEU A 15 -35.99 -11.04 26.94
CA LEU A 15 -34.75 -11.69 26.48
C LEU A 15 -33.81 -12.22 27.59
N ASN A 16 -34.19 -12.18 28.87
CA ASN A 16 -33.31 -12.58 29.97
C ASN A 16 -33.45 -14.05 30.43
N ILE A 17 -34.05 -14.95 29.65
CA ILE A 17 -34.17 -16.37 30.06
C ILE A 17 -34.03 -17.31 28.85
N LEU A 18 -33.01 -17.11 28.01
CA LEU A 18 -32.67 -18.12 27.00
C LEU A 18 -31.53 -18.99 27.54
N PRO A 19 -31.76 -20.31 27.69
CA PRO A 19 -30.72 -21.24 28.15
C PRO A 19 -29.44 -21.16 27.32
N ALA A 20 -28.30 -21.12 27.99
CA ALA A 20 -26.98 -20.94 27.38
C ALA A 20 -26.43 -22.24 26.78
N ASP A 21 -26.82 -23.39 27.33
CA ASP A 21 -26.35 -24.71 26.90
C ASP A 21 -27.46 -25.77 26.87
N GLY A 22 -27.12 -26.95 26.34
CA GLY A 22 -28.07 -28.05 26.19
C GLY A 22 -28.64 -28.58 27.51
N ALA A 23 -27.89 -28.50 28.62
CA ALA A 23 -28.35 -28.99 29.91
C ALA A 23 -29.44 -28.06 30.47
N GLU A 24 -29.25 -26.75 30.37
CA GLU A 24 -30.24 -25.76 30.77
C GLU A 24 -31.52 -25.84 29.89
N TRP A 25 -31.37 -26.14 28.58
CA TRP A 25 -32.52 -26.38 27.70
C TRP A 25 -33.32 -27.62 28.12
N VAL A 26 -32.64 -28.71 28.51
CA VAL A 26 -33.28 -29.92 29.02
C VAL A 26 -33.98 -29.65 30.36
N GLU A 27 -33.33 -28.92 31.27
CA GLU A 27 -33.92 -28.55 32.57
C GLU A 27 -35.15 -27.66 32.40
N LEU A 28 -35.09 -26.65 31.52
CA LEU A 28 -36.23 -25.80 31.17
C LEU A 28 -37.39 -26.64 30.60
N PHE A 29 -37.09 -27.56 29.68
CA PHE A 29 -38.10 -28.41 29.07
C PHE A 29 -38.78 -29.32 30.10
N VAL A 30 -38.00 -30.00 30.94
CA VAL A 30 -38.53 -30.87 32.01
C VAL A 30 -39.35 -30.06 33.02
N ARG A 31 -38.87 -28.90 33.43
CA ARG A 31 -39.60 -28.01 34.36
C ARG A 31 -40.94 -27.55 33.80
N GLU A 32 -41.00 -27.11 32.55
CA GLU A 32 -42.25 -26.71 31.89
C GLU A 32 -43.22 -27.90 31.80
N MET A 33 -42.74 -29.09 31.45
CA MET A 33 -43.58 -30.30 31.33
C MET A 33 -44.12 -30.77 32.69
N MET A 34 -43.31 -30.70 33.75
CA MET A 34 -43.74 -31.04 35.11
C MET A 34 -44.80 -30.08 35.67
N SER A 35 -44.91 -28.87 35.11
CA SER A 35 -45.91 -27.86 35.50
C SER A 35 -47.24 -28.00 34.74
N ALA A 36 -47.34 -28.91 33.77
CA ALA A 36 -48.50 -29.03 32.92
C ALA A 36 -49.70 -29.64 33.65
N THR A 37 -50.89 -29.08 33.44
CA THR A 37 -52.12 -29.56 34.09
C THR A 37 -52.95 -30.51 33.23
N SER A 38 -52.61 -30.62 31.94
CA SER A 38 -53.25 -31.54 30.99
C SER A 38 -52.29 -31.89 29.84
N THR A 39 -52.64 -32.92 29.07
CA THR A 39 -51.88 -33.30 27.88
C THR A 39 -51.82 -32.19 26.83
N ASP A 40 -52.89 -31.39 26.71
CA ASP A 40 -52.92 -30.27 25.76
C ASP A 40 -52.06 -29.09 26.24
N ASP A 41 -52.04 -28.81 27.55
CA ASP A 41 -51.14 -27.81 28.13
C ASP A 41 -49.68 -28.24 27.97
N ALA A 42 -49.37 -29.50 28.25
CA ALA A 42 -48.05 -30.08 28.05
C ALA A 42 -47.58 -29.95 26.59
N ARG A 43 -48.47 -30.23 25.63
CA ARG A 43 -48.19 -30.07 24.20
C ARG A 43 -47.90 -28.61 23.84
N ALA A 44 -48.72 -27.67 24.31
CA ALA A 44 -48.53 -26.25 24.05
C ALA A 44 -47.20 -25.73 24.62
N ARG A 45 -46.82 -26.16 25.83
CA ARG A 45 -45.54 -25.84 26.46
C ARG A 45 -44.36 -26.43 25.70
N ALA A 46 -44.42 -27.71 25.34
CA ALA A 46 -43.39 -28.37 24.56
C ALA A 46 -43.16 -27.67 23.21
N THR A 47 -44.24 -27.31 22.51
CA THR A 47 -44.15 -26.55 21.25
C THR A 47 -43.44 -25.21 21.45
N ARG A 48 -43.80 -24.44 22.50
CA ARG A 48 -43.17 -23.14 22.78
C ARG A 48 -41.67 -23.27 23.09
N VAL A 49 -41.28 -24.25 23.90
CA VAL A 49 -39.87 -24.47 24.27
C VAL A 49 -39.06 -24.91 23.05
N LEU A 50 -39.57 -25.84 22.24
CA LEU A 50 -38.89 -26.32 21.03
C LEU A 50 -38.79 -25.23 19.95
N GLU A 51 -39.81 -24.38 19.80
CA GLU A 51 -39.75 -23.23 18.89
C GLU A 51 -38.67 -22.22 19.34
N SER A 52 -38.56 -21.99 20.65
CA SER A 52 -37.54 -21.11 21.23
C SER A 52 -36.13 -21.68 21.03
N LEU A 53 -35.96 -23.00 21.19
CA LEU A 53 -34.72 -23.71 20.91
C LEU A 53 -34.35 -23.61 19.42
N ALA A 54 -35.29 -23.85 18.51
CA ALA A 54 -35.06 -23.74 17.07
C ALA A 54 -34.62 -22.32 16.67
N LYS A 55 -35.27 -21.29 17.24
CA LYS A 55 -34.87 -19.88 17.06
C LYS A 55 -33.46 -19.64 17.57
N SER A 56 -33.11 -20.13 18.76
CA SER A 56 -31.77 -20.02 19.35
C SER A 56 -30.69 -20.65 18.45
N ILE A 57 -30.91 -21.89 18.01
CA ILE A 57 -29.99 -22.61 17.12
C ILE A 57 -29.82 -21.85 15.80
N SER A 58 -30.92 -21.38 15.19
CA SER A 58 -30.86 -20.62 13.94
C SER A 58 -30.10 -19.30 14.07
N ALA A 59 -30.25 -18.62 15.22
CA ALA A 59 -29.54 -17.38 15.53
C ALA A 59 -28.05 -17.65 15.75
N GLY A 60 -27.70 -18.71 16.49
CA GLY A 60 -26.33 -19.15 16.70
C GLY A 60 -25.63 -19.51 15.39
N ALA A 61 -26.28 -20.30 14.54
CA ALA A 61 -25.73 -20.67 13.23
C ALA A 61 -25.50 -19.44 12.33
N ARG A 62 -26.43 -18.48 12.34
CA ARG A 62 -26.28 -17.21 11.60
C ARG A 62 -25.12 -16.37 12.16
N ALA A 63 -24.99 -16.29 13.48
CA ALA A 63 -23.91 -15.56 14.13
C ALA A 63 -22.54 -16.20 13.83
N GLU A 64 -22.44 -17.52 13.87
CA GLU A 64 -21.22 -18.26 13.54
C GLU A 64 -20.83 -18.05 12.06
N ALA A 65 -21.79 -18.13 11.13
CA ALA A 65 -21.55 -17.86 9.72
C ALA A 65 -21.07 -16.43 9.48
N ALA A 66 -21.70 -15.44 10.13
CA ALA A 66 -21.27 -14.05 10.06
C ALA A 66 -19.86 -13.85 10.64
N GLN A 67 -19.54 -14.51 11.75
CA GLN A 67 -18.22 -14.45 12.37
C GLN A 67 -17.14 -15.06 11.46
N LYS A 68 -17.40 -16.24 10.86
CA LYS A 68 -16.48 -16.88 9.90
C LYS A 68 -16.22 -15.96 8.71
N PHE A 69 -17.28 -15.42 8.10
CA PHE A 69 -17.16 -14.49 6.98
C PHE A 69 -16.36 -13.23 7.36
N GLN A 70 -16.61 -12.63 8.53
CA GLN A 70 -15.82 -11.49 9.00
C GLN A 70 -14.35 -11.84 9.22
N LYS A 71 -14.05 -13.04 9.73
CA LYS A 71 -12.67 -13.50 9.93
C LYS A 71 -11.95 -13.67 8.58
N GLU A 72 -12.57 -14.34 7.62
CA GLU A 72 -12.03 -14.53 6.28
C GLU A 72 -11.78 -13.18 5.58
N GLN A 73 -12.73 -12.25 5.66
CA GLN A 73 -12.55 -10.90 5.12
C GLN A 73 -11.38 -10.15 5.78
N LYS A 74 -11.23 -10.23 7.10
CA LYS A 74 -10.10 -9.61 7.81
C LYS A 74 -8.77 -10.21 7.36
N GLU A 75 -8.68 -11.53 7.23
CA GLU A 75 -7.47 -12.21 6.76
C GLU A 75 -7.12 -11.83 5.33
N MET A 76 -8.10 -11.72 4.44
CA MET A 76 -7.92 -11.24 3.07
C MET A 76 -7.37 -9.81 3.04
N ILE A 77 -7.99 -8.88 3.79
CA ILE A 77 -7.55 -7.48 3.87
C ILE A 77 -6.11 -7.38 4.39
N LEU A 78 -5.73 -8.19 5.38
CA LEU A 78 -4.37 -8.21 5.90
C LEU A 78 -3.36 -8.69 4.86
N ARG A 79 -3.70 -9.71 4.06
CA ARG A 79 -2.86 -10.17 2.95
C ARG A 79 -2.69 -9.09 1.89
N ASP A 80 -3.78 -8.46 1.47
CA ASP A 80 -3.75 -7.39 0.47
C ASP A 80 -2.93 -6.19 0.97
N ASN A 81 -3.08 -5.82 2.25
CA ASN A 81 -2.27 -4.76 2.84
C ASN A 81 -0.77 -5.07 2.83
N ALA A 82 -0.38 -6.34 3.04
CA ALA A 82 1.01 -6.76 2.96
C ALA A 82 1.55 -6.69 1.53
N ILE A 83 0.75 -7.09 0.54
CA ILE A 83 1.10 -6.97 -0.89
C ILE A 83 1.29 -5.51 -1.26
N LEU A 84 0.35 -4.64 -0.86
CA LEU A 84 0.41 -3.20 -1.12
C LEU A 84 1.64 -2.55 -0.47
N LYS A 85 1.96 -2.88 0.79
CA LYS A 85 3.18 -2.40 1.45
C LYS A 85 4.43 -2.80 0.67
N ARG A 86 4.51 -4.04 0.21
CA ARG A 86 5.64 -4.51 -0.61
C ARG A 86 5.72 -3.76 -1.94
N ALA A 87 4.59 -3.55 -2.62
CA ALA A 87 4.53 -2.80 -3.86
C ALA A 87 4.99 -1.34 -3.68
N VAL A 88 4.57 -0.69 -2.60
CA VAL A 88 5.00 0.68 -2.26
C VAL A 88 6.49 0.75 -2.00
N SER A 89 7.07 -0.20 -1.26
CA SER A 89 8.52 -0.24 -1.02
C SER A 89 9.31 -0.39 -2.33
N ILE A 90 8.88 -1.29 -3.22
CA ILE A 90 9.51 -1.48 -4.53
C ILE A 90 9.39 -0.20 -5.38
N GLN A 91 8.22 0.44 -5.36
CA GLN A 91 8.00 1.68 -6.12
C GLN A 91 8.89 2.81 -5.60
N HIS A 92 9.05 2.92 -4.27
CA HIS A 92 9.92 3.92 -3.66
C HIS A 92 11.39 3.70 -4.04
N GLU A 93 11.87 2.45 -4.00
CA GLU A 93 13.23 2.09 -4.42
C GLU A 93 13.49 2.47 -5.89
N ARG A 94 12.57 2.08 -6.80
CA ARG A 94 12.67 2.43 -8.22
C ARG A 94 12.65 3.95 -8.46
N GLN A 95 11.82 4.67 -7.72
CA GLN A 95 11.76 6.13 -7.85
C GLN A 95 13.07 6.78 -7.40
N LYS A 96 13.68 6.26 -6.32
CA LYS A 96 14.98 6.72 -5.85
C LYS A 96 16.06 6.46 -6.89
N GLU A 97 16.15 5.24 -7.44
CA GLU A 97 17.11 4.91 -8.50
C GLU A 97 16.93 5.82 -9.72
N TYR A 98 15.69 6.09 -10.13
CA TYR A 98 15.41 7.01 -11.24
C TYR A 98 15.93 8.43 -10.95
N ASN A 99 15.69 8.93 -9.73
CA ASN A 99 16.16 10.25 -9.32
C ASN A 99 17.70 10.33 -9.32
N ASP A 100 18.35 9.31 -8.77
CA ASP A 100 19.82 9.22 -8.71
C ASP A 100 20.41 9.19 -10.13
N ARG A 101 19.85 8.37 -11.03
CA ARG A 101 20.28 8.31 -12.44
C ARG A 101 20.02 9.61 -13.18
N ASN A 102 18.91 10.29 -12.89
CA ASN A 102 18.64 11.59 -13.50
C ASN A 102 19.67 12.64 -13.03
N GLN A 103 20.09 12.60 -11.76
CA GLN A 103 21.16 13.47 -11.26
C GLN A 103 22.51 13.20 -11.95
N GLU A 104 22.90 11.93 -12.10
CA GLU A 104 24.10 11.53 -12.86
C GLU A 104 24.05 12.05 -14.30
N VAL A 105 22.91 11.91 -14.97
CA VAL A 105 22.73 12.42 -16.34
C VAL A 105 22.91 13.94 -16.41
N GLN A 106 22.40 14.70 -15.43
CA GLN A 106 22.61 16.15 -15.38
C GLN A 106 24.07 16.52 -15.15
N GLN A 107 24.78 15.79 -14.28
CA GLN A 107 26.21 16.00 -14.04
C GLN A 107 27.03 15.72 -15.31
N LEU A 108 26.74 14.63 -16.02
CA LEU A 108 27.41 14.30 -17.27
C LEU A 108 27.15 15.34 -18.36
N LYS A 109 25.92 15.87 -18.47
CA LYS A 109 25.61 16.97 -19.39
C LYS A 109 26.46 18.21 -19.10
N GLN A 110 26.62 18.58 -17.83
CA GLN A 110 27.47 19.71 -17.43
C GLN A 110 28.94 19.45 -17.80
N LEU A 111 29.44 18.24 -17.57
CA LEU A 111 30.81 17.87 -17.91
C LEU A 111 31.06 17.92 -19.42
N ILE A 112 30.09 17.48 -20.24
CA ILE A 112 30.16 17.59 -21.70
C ILE A 112 30.28 19.05 -22.14
N VAL A 113 29.48 19.94 -21.56
CA VAL A 113 29.55 21.39 -21.86
C VAL A 113 30.92 21.96 -21.49
N GLN A 114 31.48 21.56 -20.34
CA GLN A 114 32.82 21.98 -19.92
C GLN A 114 33.90 21.52 -20.91
N TYR A 115 33.87 20.26 -21.35
CA TYR A 115 34.84 19.76 -22.33
C TYR A 115 34.69 20.41 -23.72
N GLN A 116 33.45 20.71 -24.14
CA GLN A 116 33.21 21.45 -25.38
C GLN A 116 33.84 22.85 -25.34
N GLU A 117 33.76 23.55 -24.21
CA GLU A 117 34.38 24.87 -24.05
C GLU A 117 35.91 24.80 -24.01
N GLN A 118 36.47 23.77 -23.35
CA GLN A 118 37.91 23.52 -23.36
C GLN A 118 38.44 23.25 -24.77
N LEU A 119 37.73 22.42 -25.56
CA LEU A 119 38.06 22.17 -26.96
C LEU A 119 38.06 23.46 -27.77
N ARG A 120 37.01 24.28 -27.67
CA ARG A 120 36.92 25.57 -28.37
C ARG A 120 38.09 26.49 -28.02
N THR A 121 38.47 26.54 -26.74
CA THR A 121 39.61 27.35 -26.27
C THR A 121 40.93 26.85 -26.85
N LEU A 122 41.16 25.53 -26.84
CA LEU A 122 42.37 24.93 -27.40
C LEU A 122 42.46 25.12 -28.91
N GLU A 123 41.35 24.99 -29.62
CA GLU A 123 41.27 25.24 -31.08
C GLU A 123 41.63 26.69 -31.40
N ALA A 124 41.08 27.66 -30.66
CA ALA A 124 41.40 29.08 -30.83
C ALA A 124 42.89 29.38 -30.54
N ASN A 125 43.45 28.80 -29.47
CA ASN A 125 44.85 28.95 -29.12
C ASN A 125 45.77 28.37 -30.20
N ASN A 126 45.45 27.17 -30.70
CA ASN A 126 46.22 26.51 -31.74
C ASN A 126 46.21 27.34 -33.04
N TYR A 127 45.05 27.88 -33.42
CA TYR A 127 44.93 28.77 -34.57
C TYR A 127 45.79 30.02 -34.41
N SER A 128 45.74 30.69 -33.25
CA SER A 128 46.56 31.88 -32.95
C SER A 128 48.06 31.58 -33.07
N LEU A 129 48.51 30.48 -32.46
CA LEU A 129 49.91 30.05 -32.53
C LEU A 129 50.34 29.73 -33.97
N LYS A 130 49.50 29.04 -34.74
CA LYS A 130 49.77 28.73 -36.15
C LYS A 130 49.91 30.02 -36.98
N MET A 131 49.06 31.01 -36.75
CA MET A 131 49.14 32.31 -37.41
C MET A 131 50.41 33.08 -37.03
N GLN A 132 50.77 33.10 -35.73
CA GLN A 132 52.00 33.74 -35.24
C GLN A 132 53.25 33.09 -35.84
N LEU A 133 53.28 31.76 -35.93
CA LEU A 133 54.38 31.03 -36.54
C LEU A 133 54.55 31.37 -38.02
N GLN A 134 53.45 31.41 -38.79
CA GLN A 134 53.47 31.79 -40.20
C GLN A 134 53.98 33.23 -40.39
N GLN A 135 53.54 34.15 -39.54
CA GLN A 135 54.01 35.54 -39.58
C GLN A 135 55.51 35.64 -39.27
N ALA A 136 56.00 34.94 -38.24
CA ALA A 136 57.42 34.89 -37.93
C ALA A 136 58.26 34.31 -39.08
N GLN A 137 57.75 33.32 -39.80
CA GLN A 137 58.44 32.74 -40.97
C GLN A 137 58.47 33.70 -42.16
N GLN A 138 57.40 34.44 -42.42
CA GLN A 138 57.33 35.41 -43.52
C GLN A 138 58.14 36.68 -43.24
N CYS A 139 58.12 37.17 -41.99
CA CYS A 139 58.93 38.30 -41.55
C CYS A 139 60.43 37.98 -41.46
N ASN A 140 60.81 36.69 -41.42
CA ASN A 140 62.18 36.23 -41.61
C ASN A 140 62.56 36.11 -43.10
N SER A 141 62.18 37.09 -43.91
CA SER A 141 62.93 37.40 -45.14
C SER A 141 64.23 38.07 -44.71
N ILE A 142 65.20 37.29 -44.22
CA ILE A 142 66.56 37.77 -43.98
C ILE A 142 67.16 38.13 -45.34
N PRO A 143 67.44 39.41 -45.65
CA PRO A 143 68.36 39.74 -46.72
C PRO A 143 69.77 39.62 -46.11
N GLY A 144 70.42 38.49 -46.37
CA GLY A 144 71.87 38.41 -46.22
C GLY A 144 72.41 37.31 -45.32
N ARG A 145 73.17 36.42 -45.97
CA ARG A 145 74.33 35.68 -45.44
C ARG A 145 74.11 34.83 -44.19
N PHE A 146 73.79 33.56 -44.46
CA PHE A 146 74.40 32.49 -43.67
C PHE A 146 75.91 32.48 -43.97
N HIS A 147 76.74 32.63 -42.94
CA HIS A 147 78.17 32.35 -43.02
C HIS A 147 78.37 30.84 -42.93
N PRO A 148 79.02 30.19 -43.92
CA PRO A 148 79.45 28.82 -43.74
C PRO A 148 80.71 28.80 -42.86
N ASP A 149 80.83 27.72 -42.10
CA ASP A 149 82.00 27.26 -41.34
C ASP A 149 82.40 28.06 -40.11
N ILE A 150 82.04 27.55 -38.94
CA ILE A 150 82.98 27.39 -37.82
C ILE A 150 82.68 26.04 -37.13
N PHE A 151 83.75 25.24 -37.03
CA PHE A 151 83.94 23.86 -36.56
C PHE A 151 83.07 23.34 -35.41
#